data_AF-A0A8T0CZN0-F1
#
_entry.id   AF-A0A8T0CZN0-F1
#
_cell.length_a   1.000
_cell.length_b   1.000
_cell.length_c   1.000
_cell.angle_alpha   90.00
_cell.angle_beta   90.00
_cell.angle_gamma   90.00
#
_symmetry.space_group_name_H-M   'P 1'
#
loop_
_entity.id
_entity.type
_entity.pdbx_description
1 polymer ?
#
loop_
_entity_poly.entity_id
_entity_poly.type
_entity_poly.pdbx_seq_one_letter_code
_entity_poly.pdbx_strand_id
1 'polypeptide(L)'
;MAQFVNPFRPLFTFTAIEFDLFFGSRYLQVDVSLEELRTVRSTYIKRLLLPSRLSVLDDSLGLATWFAARGRGLLHTAAVAERGSFQTAYNDLTIGSVSYTSPAKTVFLGTGVDEQLAGYSRHRTVFEKQGVDALEKELRMEMLRISERNLGRDDRIISDHGREARFPYLDERVVEFLRDLPLNLKADLSLPRGVGEKLLLRQLAMKLGLAKAATLPKRAMQFGSRIAKAEGCARLCGAADRLPSIHLN
;
A
#
# COMPACT_ATOMS: atom_id res chain seq x y z
N MET A 1 4.12 0.36 4.97
CA MET A 1 2.85 0.86 5.54
C MET A 1 2.41 -0.06 6.66
N ALA A 2 2.66 0.34 7.92
CA ALA A 2 2.04 -0.28 9.09
C ALA A 2 0.81 0.56 9.45
N GLN A 3 -0.36 -0.08 9.59
CA GLN A 3 -1.56 0.59 10.05
C GLN A 3 -1.66 0.45 11.57
N PHE A 4 -1.78 1.57 12.27
CA PHE A 4 -2.27 1.60 13.65
C PHE A 4 -3.80 1.72 13.58
N VAL A 5 -4.51 0.72 14.11
CA VAL A 5 -5.97 0.72 14.18
C VAL A 5 -6.35 1.29 15.54
N ASN A 6 -6.89 2.52 15.57
CA ASN A 6 -7.52 3.09 16.75
C ASN A 6 -8.97 2.54 16.83
N PRO A 7 -9.40 1.93 17.94
CA PRO A 7 -10.75 1.34 18.06
C PRO A 7 -11.89 2.37 18.17
N PHE A 8 -11.61 3.68 18.27
CA PHE A 8 -12.63 4.71 18.47
C PHE A 8 -12.47 5.93 17.53
N ARG A 9 -12.62 5.77 16.20
CA ARG A 9 -12.94 6.79 15.14
C ARG A 9 -12.68 6.21 13.71
N PRO A 10 -12.97 6.95 12.62
CA PRO A 10 -14.05 6.74 11.63
C PRO A 10 -13.93 5.46 10.74
N LEU A 11 -14.85 5.26 9.78
CA LEU A 11 -14.99 4.00 9.01
C LEU A 11 -13.76 3.60 8.15
N PHE A 12 -12.95 4.57 7.66
CA PHE A 12 -11.80 4.32 6.78
C PHE A 12 -10.61 5.23 7.14
N THR A 13 -9.42 4.64 7.27
CA THR A 13 -8.17 5.35 7.59
C THR A 13 -7.04 4.92 6.64
N PHE A 14 -6.41 5.90 6.01
CA PHE A 14 -5.15 5.74 5.27
C PHE A 14 -4.02 6.45 6.02
N THR A 15 -2.82 5.86 6.02
CA THR A 15 -1.65 6.48 6.66
C THR A 15 -0.61 6.78 5.59
N ALA A 16 -0.42 8.06 5.26
CA ALA A 16 0.72 8.50 4.47
C ALA A 16 1.88 8.84 5.42
N ILE A 17 3.08 8.38 5.11
CA ILE A 17 4.29 8.70 5.87
C ILE A 17 5.01 9.79 5.11
N GLU A 18 5.23 10.93 5.76
CA GLU A 18 6.04 12.02 5.23
C GLU A 18 7.41 11.95 5.91
N PHE A 19 8.47 11.81 5.13
CA PHE A 19 9.84 11.84 5.64
C PHE A 19 10.38 13.26 5.53
N ASP A 20 10.65 13.89 6.67
CA ASP A 20 11.55 15.04 6.74
C ASP A 20 12.90 14.57 7.28
N LEU A 21 13.97 14.79 6.53
CA LEU A 21 15.34 14.37 6.86
C LEU A 21 15.87 14.97 8.18
N PHE A 22 15.17 15.93 8.78
CA PHE A 22 15.60 16.65 9.98
C PHE A 22 14.69 16.49 11.21
N PHE A 23 13.47 15.93 11.09
CA PHE A 23 12.47 15.95 12.17
C PHE A 23 11.64 14.66 12.25
N GLY A 24 12.22 13.58 12.77
CA GLY A 24 11.49 12.37 13.16
C GLY A 24 10.54 11.78 12.09
N SER A 25 9.63 10.91 12.51
CA SER A 25 8.61 10.32 11.62
C SER A 25 7.32 11.12 11.74
N ARG A 26 6.89 11.80 10.68
CA ARG A 26 5.56 12.44 10.62
C ARG A 26 4.55 11.50 9.97
N TYR A 27 3.39 11.36 10.58
CA TYR A 27 2.30 10.58 9.99
C TYR A 27 1.11 11.46 9.67
N LEU A 28 0.61 11.34 8.43
CA LEU A 28 -0.61 11.98 7.99
C LEU A 28 -1.73 10.94 7.95
N GLN A 29 -2.70 11.10 8.83
CA GLN A 29 -3.92 10.31 8.86
C GLN A 29 -4.93 10.89 7.89
N VAL A 30 -5.24 10.16 6.83
CA VAL A 30 -6.28 10.53 5.88
C VAL A 30 -7.52 9.71 6.21
N ASP A 31 -8.46 10.34 6.90
CA ASP A 31 -9.79 9.77 7.12
C ASP A 31 -10.75 10.30 6.07
N VAL A 32 -11.67 9.44 5.62
CA VAL A 32 -12.64 9.73 4.57
C VAL A 32 -14.00 9.27 5.06
N SER A 33 -15.03 10.13 4.96
CA SER A 33 -16.39 9.74 5.31
C SER A 33 -17.01 8.83 4.24
N LEU A 34 -18.01 8.04 4.59
CA LEU A 34 -18.70 7.21 3.59
C LEU A 34 -19.38 8.06 2.50
N GLU A 35 -19.90 9.22 2.89
CA GLU A 35 -20.50 10.18 1.97
C GLU A 35 -19.48 10.75 0.99
N GLU A 36 -18.32 11.20 1.48
CA GLU A 36 -17.23 11.69 0.64
C GLU A 36 -16.74 10.61 -0.32
N LEU A 37 -16.55 9.39 0.18
CA LEU A 37 -16.17 8.24 -0.64
C LEU A 37 -17.18 7.99 -1.76
N ARG A 38 -18.48 7.98 -1.45
CA ARG A 38 -19.55 7.76 -2.44
C ARG A 38 -19.58 8.86 -3.49
N THR A 39 -19.46 10.10 -3.07
CA THR A 39 -19.41 11.27 -3.95
C THR A 39 -18.22 11.19 -4.88
N VAL A 40 -17.01 10.98 -4.38
CA VAL A 40 -15.81 10.85 -5.24
C VAL A 40 -15.95 9.64 -6.16
N ARG A 41 -16.38 8.48 -5.67
CA ARG A 41 -16.60 7.26 -6.47
C ARG A 41 -17.60 7.47 -7.61
N SER A 42 -18.63 8.28 -7.43
CA SER A 42 -19.64 8.56 -8.47
C SER A 42 -19.21 9.64 -9.47
N THR A 43 -18.11 10.35 -9.21
CA THR A 43 -17.58 11.41 -10.09
C THR A 43 -16.65 10.89 -11.19
N TYR A 44 -15.82 11.78 -11.75
CA TYR A 44 -14.91 11.50 -12.86
C TYR A 44 -13.75 10.57 -12.50
N ILE A 45 -13.50 10.26 -11.22
CA ILE A 45 -12.37 9.41 -10.81
C ILE A 45 -12.37 8.04 -11.51
N LYS A 46 -13.55 7.49 -11.83
CA LYS A 46 -13.65 6.24 -12.58
C LYS A 46 -13.07 6.35 -14.00
N ARG A 47 -13.09 7.54 -14.59
CA ARG A 47 -12.44 7.83 -15.88
C ARG A 47 -10.92 7.76 -15.77
N LEU A 48 -10.34 8.09 -14.61
CA LEU A 48 -8.90 7.95 -14.34
C LEU A 48 -8.45 6.49 -14.21
N LEU A 49 -9.38 5.55 -14.06
CA LEU A 49 -9.07 4.12 -14.00
C LEU A 49 -9.03 3.45 -15.40
N LEU A 50 -9.54 4.14 -16.43
CA LEU A 50 -9.49 3.72 -17.84
C LEU A 50 -8.13 4.01 -18.48
N PRO A 51 -7.69 3.24 -19.50
CA PRO A 51 -8.45 2.29 -20.30
C PRO A 51 -8.41 0.85 -19.77
N SER A 52 -7.66 0.60 -18.69
CA SER A 52 -7.55 -0.71 -18.08
C SER A 52 -8.92 -1.24 -17.67
N ARG A 53 -9.09 -2.56 -17.73
CA ARG A 53 -10.35 -3.24 -17.41
C ARG A 53 -10.80 -2.90 -15.98
N LEU A 54 -11.91 -2.17 -15.85
CA LEU A 54 -12.49 -1.77 -14.57
C LEU A 54 -13.00 -2.97 -13.77
N SER A 55 -12.23 -3.37 -12.76
CA SER A 55 -12.65 -4.34 -11.75
C SER A 55 -12.93 -3.68 -10.40
N VAL A 56 -13.60 -4.40 -9.50
CA VAL A 56 -13.77 -3.97 -8.10
C VAL A 56 -12.42 -3.73 -7.41
N LEU A 57 -11.40 -4.53 -7.75
CA LEU A 57 -10.04 -4.35 -7.27
C LEU A 57 -9.44 -3.01 -7.74
N ASP A 58 -9.63 -2.66 -9.01
CA ASP A 58 -9.09 -1.41 -9.57
C ASP A 58 -9.77 -0.17 -9.00
N ASP A 59 -11.08 -0.20 -8.79
CA ASP A 59 -11.83 0.87 -8.13
C ASP A 59 -11.36 1.08 -6.68
N SER A 60 -11.26 0.00 -5.91
CA SER A 60 -10.91 0.09 -4.49
C SER A 60 -9.44 0.44 -4.25
N LEU A 61 -8.50 -0.04 -5.08
CA LEU A 61 -7.11 0.42 -5.05
C LEU A 61 -6.96 1.85 -5.56
N GLY A 62 -7.67 2.20 -6.62
CA GLY A 62 -7.65 3.53 -7.22
C GLY A 62 -8.11 4.59 -6.23
N LEU A 63 -9.29 4.41 -5.63
CA LEU A 63 -9.81 5.33 -4.62
C LEU A 63 -8.89 5.43 -3.39
N ALA A 64 -8.38 4.30 -2.91
CA ALA A 64 -7.45 4.28 -1.79
C ALA A 64 -6.20 5.14 -2.07
N THR A 65 -5.65 4.98 -3.27
CA THR A 65 -4.45 5.69 -3.72
C THR A 65 -4.75 7.17 -3.94
N TRP A 66 -5.90 7.50 -4.54
CA TRP A 66 -6.34 8.88 -4.78
C TRP A 66 -6.48 9.65 -3.47
N PHE A 67 -7.25 9.11 -2.52
CA PHE A 67 -7.43 9.75 -1.22
C PHE A 67 -6.11 9.92 -0.47
N ALA A 68 -5.20 8.95 -0.52
CA ALA A 68 -3.87 9.09 0.07
C ALA A 68 -3.04 10.17 -0.64
N ALA A 69 -3.03 10.19 -1.98
CA ALA A 69 -2.25 11.09 -2.81
C ALA A 69 -2.73 12.54 -2.74
N ARG A 70 -3.98 12.82 -2.34
CA ARG A 70 -4.45 14.19 -2.08
C ARG A 70 -3.60 14.91 -1.03
N GLY A 71 -2.97 14.14 -0.12
CA GLY A 71 -2.10 14.64 0.93
C GLY A 71 -2.77 15.57 1.93
N ARG A 72 -4.08 15.37 2.17
CA ARG A 72 -4.88 16.13 3.15
C ARG A 72 -5.37 15.22 4.27
N GLY A 73 -5.13 15.59 5.52
CA GLY A 73 -5.51 14.78 6.67
C GLY A 73 -5.13 15.43 8.01
N LEU A 74 -5.13 14.62 9.06
CA LEU A 74 -4.65 15.00 10.38
C LEU A 74 -3.18 14.63 10.51
N LEU A 75 -2.32 15.62 10.69
CA LEU A 75 -0.92 15.42 10.97
C LEU A 75 -0.74 15.06 12.43
N HIS A 76 0.09 14.07 12.67
CA HIS A 76 0.45 13.62 13.99
C HIS A 76 1.98 13.54 14.08
N THR A 77 2.51 14.25 15.06
CA THR A 77 3.94 14.35 15.32
C THR A 77 4.29 13.50 16.52
N ALA A 78 5.25 12.60 16.37
CA ALA A 78 5.89 11.99 17.53
C ALA A 78 6.89 13.02 18.09
N ALA A 79 6.56 13.67 19.20
CA ALA A 79 7.56 14.43 19.94
C ALA A 79 8.54 13.42 20.53
N VAL A 80 9.78 13.42 20.07
CA VAL A 80 10.85 12.65 20.72
C VAL A 80 11.18 13.42 21.99
N ALA A 81 10.72 12.93 23.15
CA ALA A 81 11.23 13.40 24.43
C ALA A 81 12.76 13.23 24.42
N GLU A 82 13.47 14.28 24.85
CA GLU A 82 14.93 14.32 24.85
C GLU A 82 15.54 13.09 25.53
N ARG A 83 16.71 12.69 25.01
CA ARG A 83 17.44 11.47 25.37
C ARG A 83 17.54 11.30 26.89
N GLY A 84 16.83 10.34 27.46
CA GLY A 84 17.01 10.03 28.87
C GLY A 84 15.98 9.11 29.52
N SER A 85 15.51 8.05 28.86
CA SER A 85 15.02 6.80 29.49
C SER A 85 14.22 5.96 28.50
N PHE A 86 14.77 4.81 28.12
CA PHE A 86 14.05 3.80 27.35
C PHE A 86 13.18 2.98 28.32
N GLN A 87 12.08 3.54 28.82
CA GLN A 87 10.99 2.74 29.38
C GLN A 87 9.76 3.64 29.55
N THR A 88 8.59 3.16 29.10
CA THR A 88 7.26 3.66 29.47
C THR A 88 6.89 5.11 29.07
N ALA A 89 6.62 5.36 27.78
CA ALA A 89 5.86 6.55 27.36
C ALA A 89 5.03 6.28 26.09
N TYR A 90 4.16 5.26 26.13
CA TYR A 90 3.12 5.08 25.10
C TYR A 90 1.74 5.61 25.52
N ASN A 91 1.58 6.03 26.78
CA ASN A 91 0.27 6.40 27.34
C ASN A 91 0.05 7.91 27.51
N ASP A 92 1.02 8.77 27.22
CA ASP A 92 0.89 10.22 27.45
C ASP A 92 1.44 11.07 26.29
N LEU A 93 1.23 10.60 25.06
CA LEU A 93 1.36 11.47 23.89
C LEU A 93 0.11 12.35 23.84
N THR A 94 0.22 13.61 24.25
CA THR A 94 -0.70 14.66 23.81
C THR A 94 -0.55 14.81 22.30
N ILE A 95 -1.30 14.00 21.55
CA ILE A 95 -1.38 14.05 20.11
C ILE A 95 -2.10 15.34 19.73
N GLY A 96 -1.33 16.41 19.51
CA GLY A 96 -1.83 17.57 18.78
C GLY A 96 -2.12 17.13 17.34
N SER A 97 -3.39 16.80 17.05
CA SER A 97 -3.81 16.52 15.68
C SER A 97 -4.15 17.84 14.99
N VAL A 98 -3.38 18.18 13.97
CA VAL A 98 -3.57 19.42 13.20
C VAL A 98 -3.99 19.08 11.79
N SER A 99 -5.02 19.75 11.28
CA SER A 99 -5.39 19.64 9.87
C SER A 99 -4.23 20.10 9.00
N TYR A 100 -3.77 19.24 8.10
CA TYR A 100 -2.57 19.45 7.31
C TYR A 100 -2.80 19.07 5.85
N THR A 101 -2.20 19.87 4.98
CA THR A 101 -2.09 19.58 3.55
C THR A 101 -0.62 19.56 3.19
N SER A 102 -0.10 18.38 2.80
CA SER A 102 1.30 18.24 2.41
C SER A 102 1.58 19.02 1.12
N PRO A 103 2.63 19.85 1.07
CA PRO A 103 3.03 20.55 -0.15
C PRO A 103 3.78 19.64 -1.14
N ALA A 104 4.12 18.41 -0.73
CA ALA A 104 4.93 17.50 -1.52
C ALA A 104 4.34 17.24 -2.90
N LYS A 105 5.19 17.37 -3.94
CA LYS A 105 4.82 17.10 -5.34
C LYS A 105 5.12 15.67 -5.76
N THR A 106 5.69 14.88 -4.87
CA THR A 106 6.13 13.52 -5.16
C THR A 106 5.57 12.55 -4.13
N VAL A 107 5.11 11.38 -4.57
CA VAL A 107 4.59 10.30 -3.74
C VAL A 107 5.39 9.04 -4.00
N PHE A 108 6.03 8.49 -2.96
CA PHE A 108 6.72 7.20 -3.05
C PHE A 108 5.73 6.05 -2.84
N LEU A 109 5.66 5.14 -3.80
CA LEU A 109 4.86 3.93 -3.73
C LEU A 109 5.74 2.69 -3.56
N GLY A 110 5.25 1.74 -2.76
CA GLY A 110 5.88 0.43 -2.57
C GLY A 110 5.58 -0.59 -3.67
N THR A 111 4.95 -0.17 -4.78
CA THR A 111 4.61 -1.04 -5.92
C THR A 111 5.86 -1.71 -6.48
N GLY A 112 5.76 -2.98 -6.88
CA GLY A 112 6.87 -3.78 -7.39
C GLY A 112 7.54 -4.68 -6.35
N VAL A 113 7.40 -4.38 -5.06
CA VAL A 113 8.06 -5.17 -4.01
C VAL A 113 7.43 -6.55 -3.83
N ASP A 114 6.12 -6.66 -3.98
CA ASP A 114 5.42 -7.91 -3.77
C ASP A 114 5.57 -8.85 -4.98
N GLU A 115 5.60 -8.28 -6.19
CA GLU A 115 5.88 -8.96 -7.46
C GLU A 115 7.32 -9.52 -7.50
N GLN A 116 8.30 -8.82 -6.93
CA GLN A 116 9.70 -9.26 -6.92
C GLN A 116 10.05 -10.18 -5.75
N LEU A 117 9.41 -10.01 -4.58
CA LEU A 117 9.77 -10.71 -3.34
C LEU A 117 8.68 -11.66 -2.84
N ALA A 118 7.84 -12.16 -3.74
CA ALA A 118 6.78 -13.11 -3.45
C ALA A 118 5.81 -12.67 -2.33
N GLY A 119 5.35 -11.42 -2.38
CA GLY A 119 4.55 -10.83 -1.30
C GLY A 119 3.07 -11.21 -1.27
N TYR A 120 2.46 -11.57 -2.40
CA TYR A 120 1.02 -11.88 -2.47
C TYR A 120 0.70 -13.29 -1.98
N SER A 121 -0.47 -13.46 -1.35
CA SER A 121 -0.95 -14.79 -0.92
C SER A 121 -1.10 -15.78 -2.08
N ARG A 122 -1.40 -15.28 -3.30
CA ARG A 122 -1.47 -16.13 -4.51
C ARG A 122 -0.14 -16.80 -4.84
N HIS A 123 1.00 -16.16 -4.50
CA HIS A 123 2.32 -16.74 -4.74
C HIS A 123 2.54 -18.00 -3.92
N ARG A 124 2.11 -17.98 -2.66
CA ARG A 124 2.10 -19.16 -1.80
C ARG A 124 1.22 -20.25 -2.38
N THR A 125 0.02 -19.91 -2.85
CA THR A 125 -0.87 -20.89 -3.50
C THR A 125 -0.25 -21.50 -4.75
N VAL A 126 0.48 -20.72 -5.56
CA VAL A 126 1.21 -21.24 -6.73
C VAL A 126 2.34 -22.18 -6.27
N PHE A 127 3.14 -21.76 -5.30
CA PHE A 127 4.22 -22.56 -4.73
C PHE A 127 3.73 -23.90 -4.16
N GLU A 128 2.68 -23.89 -3.34
CA GLU A 128 2.12 -25.09 -2.71
C GLU A 128 1.57 -26.08 -3.75
N LYS A 129 1.04 -25.59 -4.87
CA LYS A 129 0.42 -26.43 -5.91
C LYS A 129 1.39 -26.91 -6.98
N GLN A 130 2.39 -26.10 -7.32
CA GLN A 130 3.19 -26.27 -8.54
C GLN A 130 4.70 -26.12 -8.31
N GLY A 131 5.12 -25.83 -7.08
CA GLY A 131 6.53 -25.75 -6.70
C GLY A 131 7.23 -24.44 -7.08
N VAL A 132 8.55 -24.45 -6.91
CA VAL A 132 9.45 -23.28 -7.06
C VAL A 132 9.44 -22.74 -8.48
N ASP A 133 9.59 -23.61 -9.49
CA ASP A 133 9.70 -23.19 -10.90
C ASP A 133 8.44 -22.45 -11.38
N ALA A 134 7.26 -22.89 -10.93
CA ALA A 134 6.01 -22.24 -11.25
C ALA A 134 5.89 -20.88 -10.56
N LEU A 135 6.36 -20.76 -9.32
CA LEU A 135 6.43 -19.48 -8.62
C LEU A 135 7.37 -18.50 -9.34
N GLU A 136 8.57 -18.91 -9.74
CA GLU A 136 9.48 -18.02 -10.48
C GLU A 136 8.87 -17.53 -11.79
N LYS A 137 8.20 -18.43 -12.53
CA LYS A 137 7.45 -18.07 -13.75
C LYS A 137 6.34 -17.06 -13.45
N GLU A 138 5.57 -17.27 -12.38
CA GLU A 138 4.51 -16.34 -11.95
C GLU A 138 5.10 -14.95 -11.66
N LEU A 139 6.11 -14.85 -10.79
CA LEU A 139 6.74 -13.56 -10.42
C LEU A 139 7.29 -12.82 -11.65
N ARG A 140 7.95 -13.55 -12.57
CA ARG A 140 8.45 -12.98 -13.82
C ARG A 140 7.30 -12.46 -14.70
N MET A 141 6.21 -13.20 -14.82
CA MET A 141 5.03 -12.77 -15.58
C MET A 141 4.36 -11.53 -14.97
N GLU A 142 4.36 -11.39 -13.65
CA GLU A 142 3.83 -10.20 -12.98
C GLU A 142 4.69 -8.97 -13.25
N MET A 143 6.02 -9.12 -13.16
CA MET A 143 6.95 -8.04 -13.51
C MET A 143 6.79 -7.57 -14.95
N LEU A 144 6.56 -8.49 -15.90
CA LEU A 144 6.29 -8.14 -17.30
C LEU A 144 4.98 -7.36 -17.50
N ARG A 145 4.00 -7.52 -16.60
CA ARG A 145 2.66 -6.92 -16.70
C ARG A 145 2.47 -5.72 -15.78
N ILE A 146 3.47 -5.36 -14.97
CA ILE A 146 3.31 -4.37 -13.90
C ILE A 146 2.92 -2.99 -14.43
N SER A 147 3.41 -2.63 -15.62
CA SER A 147 3.09 -1.37 -16.30
C SER A 147 1.58 -1.23 -16.54
N GLU A 148 0.96 -2.28 -17.08
CA GLU A 148 -0.47 -2.30 -17.40
C GLU A 148 -1.35 -2.48 -16.15
N ARG A 149 -0.93 -3.33 -15.20
CA ARG A 149 -1.75 -3.75 -14.06
C ARG A 149 -1.68 -2.80 -12.87
N ASN A 150 -0.58 -2.06 -12.72
CA ASN A 150 -0.36 -1.18 -11.58
C ASN A 150 0.01 0.23 -12.01
N LEU A 151 1.10 0.40 -12.78
CA LEU A 151 1.71 1.71 -12.97
C LEU A 151 0.81 2.68 -13.71
N GLY A 152 0.13 2.25 -14.78
CA GLY A 152 -0.78 3.13 -15.53
C GLY A 152 -1.96 3.63 -14.70
N ARG A 153 -2.49 2.83 -13.77
CA ARG A 153 -3.54 3.26 -12.84
C ARG A 153 -2.97 4.25 -11.83
N ASP A 154 -1.88 3.87 -11.17
CA ASP A 154 -1.29 4.64 -10.08
C ASP A 154 -0.85 6.03 -10.56
N ASP A 155 -0.27 6.11 -11.77
CA ASP A 155 0.15 7.34 -12.42
C ASP A 155 -1.01 8.33 -12.65
N ARG A 156 -2.09 7.91 -13.31
CA ARG A 156 -3.25 8.77 -13.57
C ARG A 156 -3.92 9.25 -12.29
N ILE A 157 -4.05 8.36 -11.31
CA ILE A 157 -4.70 8.64 -10.03
C ILE A 157 -3.90 9.66 -9.21
N ILE A 158 -2.57 9.53 -9.21
CA ILE A 158 -1.69 10.43 -8.45
C ILE A 158 -1.55 11.78 -9.18
N SER A 159 -1.46 11.77 -10.51
CA SER A 159 -1.33 12.95 -11.35
C SER A 159 -2.53 13.89 -11.27
N ASP A 160 -3.73 13.37 -10.97
CA ASP A 160 -4.94 14.17 -10.74
C ASP A 160 -4.80 15.17 -9.58
N HIS A 161 -3.91 14.87 -8.62
CA HIS A 161 -3.56 15.79 -7.54
C HIS A 161 -2.35 16.68 -7.84
N GLY A 162 -1.88 16.71 -9.09
CA GLY A 162 -0.67 17.44 -9.49
C GLY A 162 0.58 16.91 -8.78
N ARG A 163 0.65 15.59 -8.56
CA ARG A 163 1.78 14.90 -7.94
C ARG A 163 2.34 13.84 -8.87
N GLU A 164 3.61 13.51 -8.68
CA GLU A 164 4.33 12.48 -9.43
C GLU A 164 4.53 11.24 -8.55
N ALA A 165 4.25 10.06 -9.10
CA ALA A 165 4.55 8.79 -8.43
C ALA A 165 6.01 8.39 -8.64
N ARG A 166 6.69 7.95 -7.58
CA ARG A 166 8.02 7.34 -7.65
C ARG A 166 7.99 5.94 -7.08
N PHE A 167 8.67 5.01 -7.74
CA PHE A 167 8.62 3.58 -7.45
C PHE A 167 10.02 3.05 -7.13
N PRO A 168 10.55 3.23 -5.89
CA PRO A 168 11.93 2.85 -5.57
C PRO A 168 12.26 1.38 -5.81
N TYR A 169 11.28 0.49 -5.65
CA TYR A 169 11.45 -0.94 -5.92
C TYR A 169 11.53 -1.28 -7.41
N LEU A 170 11.22 -0.33 -8.29
CA LEU A 170 11.32 -0.46 -9.74
C LEU A 170 12.49 0.35 -10.33
N ASP A 171 13.37 0.90 -9.49
CA ASP A 171 14.67 1.40 -9.94
C ASP A 171 15.43 0.25 -10.60
N GLU A 172 16.04 0.52 -11.76
CA GLU A 172 16.70 -0.51 -12.58
C GLU A 172 17.75 -1.29 -11.81
N ARG A 173 18.50 -0.64 -10.91
CA ARG A 173 19.53 -1.29 -10.10
C ARG A 173 18.93 -2.18 -9.02
N VAL A 174 17.79 -1.79 -8.46
CA VAL A 174 17.05 -2.61 -7.48
C VAL A 174 16.47 -3.83 -8.18
N VAL A 175 15.88 -3.65 -9.35
CA VAL A 175 15.32 -4.75 -10.15
C VAL A 175 16.41 -5.72 -10.57
N GLU A 176 17.55 -5.21 -11.06
CA GLU A 176 18.71 -6.02 -11.44
C GLU A 176 19.25 -6.83 -10.25
N PHE A 177 19.48 -6.15 -9.11
CA PHE A 177 19.92 -6.82 -7.89
C PHE A 177 18.96 -7.94 -7.46
N LEU A 178 17.65 -7.68 -7.43
CA LEU A 178 16.67 -8.67 -7.01
C LEU A 178 16.48 -9.81 -8.01
N ARG A 179 16.63 -9.53 -9.30
CA ARG A 179 16.59 -10.54 -10.37
C ARG A 179 17.70 -11.57 -10.20
N ASP A 180 18.91 -11.12 -9.88
CA ASP A 180 20.11 -11.98 -9.82
C ASP A 180 20.17 -12.82 -8.53
N LEU A 181 19.36 -12.49 -7.52
CA LEU A 181 19.26 -13.30 -6.30
C LEU A 181 18.46 -14.59 -6.55
N PRO A 182 18.89 -15.73 -5.98
CA PRO A 182 18.09 -16.95 -5.97
C PRO A 182 16.81 -16.76 -5.12
N LEU A 183 15.73 -17.47 -5.48
CA LEU A 183 14.42 -17.28 -4.86
C LEU A 183 14.41 -17.49 -3.34
N ASN A 184 15.16 -18.48 -2.85
CA ASN A 184 15.25 -18.80 -1.42
C ASN A 184 15.83 -17.65 -0.56
N LEU A 185 16.58 -16.71 -1.15
CA LEU A 185 17.00 -15.50 -0.46
C LEU A 185 15.92 -14.41 -0.47
N LYS A 186 15.03 -14.42 -1.47
CA LYS A 186 13.93 -13.46 -1.60
C LYS A 186 12.73 -13.83 -0.72
N ALA A 187 12.37 -15.10 -0.70
CA ALA A 187 11.23 -15.64 0.03
C ALA A 187 11.40 -17.13 0.33
N ASP A 188 10.83 -17.57 1.44
CA ASP A 188 10.70 -18.99 1.79
C ASP A 188 9.23 -19.29 2.10
N LEU A 189 8.47 -19.72 1.08
CA LEU A 189 7.04 -19.96 1.22
C LEU A 189 6.71 -21.30 1.88
N SER A 190 7.71 -22.07 2.33
CA SER A 190 7.46 -23.20 3.25
C SER A 190 7.17 -22.72 4.68
N LEU A 191 7.68 -21.54 5.05
CA LEU A 191 7.46 -20.94 6.36
C LEU A 191 6.04 -20.39 6.50
N PRO A 192 5.53 -20.21 7.74
CA PRO A 192 4.20 -19.65 7.99
C PRO A 192 3.97 -18.29 7.33
N ARG A 193 2.69 -17.99 7.09
CA ARG A 193 2.26 -16.69 6.55
C ARG A 193 2.71 -15.54 7.46
N GLY A 194 3.31 -14.52 6.85
CA GLY A 194 3.87 -13.37 7.56
C GLY A 194 5.33 -13.53 7.94
N VAL A 195 5.92 -14.70 7.70
CA VAL A 195 7.35 -14.98 7.94
C VAL A 195 8.06 -15.14 6.60
N GLY A 196 7.58 -16.07 5.77
CA GLY A 196 8.23 -16.49 4.53
C GLY A 196 8.18 -15.50 3.37
N GLU A 197 7.10 -14.74 3.25
CA GLU A 197 6.92 -13.77 2.18
C GLU A 197 7.86 -12.58 2.40
N LYS A 198 8.56 -12.13 1.34
CA LYS A 198 9.46 -10.97 1.40
C LYS A 198 10.56 -11.09 2.43
N LEU A 199 11.10 -12.29 2.58
CA LEU A 199 12.10 -12.65 3.58
C LEU A 199 13.27 -11.64 3.61
N LEU A 200 13.84 -11.32 2.45
CA LEU A 200 14.93 -10.33 2.33
C LEU A 200 14.54 -8.97 2.91
N LEU A 201 13.35 -8.46 2.56
CA LEU A 201 12.88 -7.16 3.03
C LEU A 201 12.60 -7.17 4.53
N ARG A 202 12.09 -8.28 5.08
CA ARG A 202 11.87 -8.43 6.52
C ARG A 202 13.19 -8.42 7.29
N GLN A 203 14.20 -9.13 6.79
CA GLN A 203 15.54 -9.12 7.39
C GLN A 203 16.16 -7.71 7.36
N LEU A 204 16.04 -6.99 6.24
CA LEU A 204 16.47 -5.61 6.15
C LEU A 204 15.72 -4.71 7.15
N ALA A 205 14.40 -4.85 7.24
CA ALA A 205 13.58 -4.10 8.20
C ALA A 205 14.01 -4.38 9.66
N MET A 206 14.33 -5.64 10.01
CA MET A 206 14.89 -5.98 11.32
C MET A 206 16.23 -5.28 11.57
N LYS A 207 17.14 -5.31 10.58
CA LYS A 207 18.46 -4.65 10.66
C LYS A 207 18.36 -3.13 10.84
N LEU A 208 17.31 -2.52 10.29
CA LEU A 208 17.00 -1.10 10.44
C LEU A 208 16.21 -0.77 11.72
N GLY A 209 16.00 -1.74 12.62
CA GLY A 209 15.26 -1.53 13.88
C GLY A 209 13.73 -1.48 13.72
N LEU A 210 13.20 -1.78 12.53
CA LEU A 210 11.76 -1.77 12.22
C LEU A 210 11.09 -3.11 12.59
N ALA A 211 11.38 -3.64 13.79
CA ALA A 211 11.02 -5.00 14.20
C ALA A 211 9.52 -5.29 14.09
N LYS A 212 8.68 -4.33 14.52
CA LYS A 212 7.22 -4.47 14.40
C LYS A 212 6.76 -4.53 12.93
N ALA A 213 7.35 -3.73 12.04
CA ALA A 213 6.97 -3.76 10.63
C ALA A 213 7.44 -5.05 9.94
N ALA A 214 8.59 -5.58 10.34
CA ALA A 214 9.18 -6.80 9.80
C ALA A 214 8.34 -8.07 10.06
N THR A 215 7.49 -8.09 11.09
CA THR A 215 6.67 -9.26 11.45
C THR A 215 5.23 -9.18 10.95
N LEU A 216 4.78 -8.02 10.44
CA LEU A 216 3.40 -7.88 9.99
C LEU A 216 3.15 -8.66 8.69
N PRO A 217 2.10 -9.48 8.62
CA PRO A 217 1.71 -10.11 7.36
C PRO A 217 1.26 -9.05 6.35
N LYS A 218 1.50 -9.30 5.05
CA LYS A 218 1.02 -8.39 4.01
C LYS A 218 -0.49 -8.24 4.10
N ARG A 219 -0.93 -6.99 4.11
CA ARG A 219 -2.31 -6.58 3.90
C ARG A 219 -2.36 -5.59 2.74
N ALA A 220 -3.17 -5.87 1.72
CA ALA A 220 -3.33 -4.93 0.61
C ALA A 220 -4.04 -3.65 1.08
N MET A 221 -3.71 -2.51 0.47
CA MET A 221 -4.15 -1.18 0.91
C MET A 221 -5.67 -1.08 1.03
N GLN A 222 -6.43 -1.61 0.06
CA GLN A 222 -7.89 -1.60 0.07
C GLN A 222 -8.53 -2.35 1.24
N PHE A 223 -7.86 -3.40 1.73
CA PHE A 223 -8.33 -4.16 2.88
C PHE A 223 -7.90 -3.48 4.17
N GLY A 224 -6.72 -2.88 4.16
CA GLY A 224 -6.22 -2.07 5.26
C GLY A 224 -7.13 -0.89 5.54
N SER A 225 -7.46 -0.11 4.52
CA SER A 225 -8.32 1.06 4.63
C SER A 225 -9.78 0.73 4.84
N ARG A 226 -10.18 -0.53 4.65
CA ARG A 226 -11.57 -1.04 4.67
C ARG A 226 -12.45 -0.52 3.51
N ILE A 227 -11.88 0.19 2.53
CA ILE A 227 -12.63 0.73 1.38
C ILE A 227 -13.33 -0.37 0.56
N ALA A 228 -12.75 -1.57 0.50
CA ALA A 228 -13.35 -2.73 -0.16
C ALA A 228 -14.65 -3.22 0.52
N LYS A 229 -14.92 -2.79 1.77
CA LYS A 229 -16.13 -3.14 2.54
C LYS A 229 -17.09 -1.96 2.70
N ALA A 230 -16.78 -0.81 2.11
CA ALA A 230 -17.43 0.45 2.46
C ALA A 230 -18.93 0.53 2.16
N GLU A 231 -19.40 -0.18 1.15
CA GLU A 231 -20.78 -0.04 0.66
C GLU A 231 -21.71 -1.18 1.03
N GLY A 232 -21.36 -2.02 2.02
CA GLY A 232 -22.30 -3.02 2.53
C GLY A 232 -22.74 -4.04 1.48
N CYS A 233 -21.89 -4.36 0.50
CA CYS A 233 -22.16 -5.41 -0.47
C CYS A 233 -22.18 -6.76 0.27
N ALA A 234 -23.38 -7.20 0.65
CA ALA A 234 -23.65 -8.57 1.05
C ALA A 234 -23.30 -9.47 -0.14
N ARG A 235 -22.31 -10.35 0.08
CA ARG A 235 -21.57 -11.13 -0.93
C ARG A 235 -20.71 -10.27 -1.85
N LEU A 236 -19.40 -10.43 -1.62
CA LEU A 236 -18.32 -9.98 -2.48
C LEU A 236 -18.68 -10.28 -3.94
N CYS A 237 -18.92 -9.22 -4.72
CA CYS A 237 -18.37 -9.26 -6.05
C CYS A 237 -16.88 -9.59 -5.89
N GLY A 238 -16.43 -10.69 -6.49
CA GLY A 238 -15.04 -11.12 -6.44
C GLY A 238 -14.11 -9.98 -6.86
N ALA A 239 -12.85 -10.00 -6.43
CA ALA A 239 -11.88 -8.96 -6.81
C ALA A 239 -11.74 -8.81 -8.35
N ALA A 240 -12.08 -9.85 -9.11
CA ALA A 240 -12.08 -9.88 -10.57
C ALA A 240 -13.43 -9.49 -11.22
N ASP A 241 -14.46 -9.22 -10.41
CA ASP A 241 -15.80 -8.92 -10.91
C ASP A 241 -15.83 -7.55 -11.58
N ARG A 242 -16.64 -7.49 -12.63
CA ARG A 242 -16.74 -6.33 -13.51
C ARG A 242 -17.62 -5.27 -12.87
N LEU A 243 -17.19 -4.02 -12.95
CA LEU A 243 -18.08 -2.88 -12.76
C LEU A 243 -18.86 -2.64 -14.07
N PRO A 244 -20.11 -2.14 -14.00
CA PRO A 244 -20.89 -1.78 -15.17
C PRO A 244 -20.11 -0.83 -16.09
N SER A 245 -20.20 -1.04 -17.40
CA SER A 245 -19.54 -0.22 -18.41
C SER A 245 -19.95 1.24 -18.29
N ILE A 246 -18.96 2.13 -18.25
CA ILE A 246 -19.17 3.58 -18.27
C ILE A 246 -19.35 3.97 -19.73
N HIS A 247 -20.56 4.34 -20.13
CA HIS A 247 -20.78 4.99 -21.42
C HIS A 247 -20.15 6.39 -21.34
N LEU A 248 -19.13 6.62 -22.17
CA LEU A 248 -18.56 7.95 -22.37
C LEU A 248 -19.56 8.72 -23.24
N ASN A 249 -20.32 9.62 -22.61
CA ASN A 249 -21.03 10.69 -23.31
C ASN A 249 -20.06 11.82 -23.63
#